data_AF-A0A1B0ZJC0-F1
#
_entry.id   AF-A0A1B0ZJC0-F1
#
_cell.length_a   1.000
_cell.length_b   1.000
_cell.length_c   1.000
_cell.angle_alpha   90.00
_cell.angle_beta   90.00
_cell.angle_gamma   90.00
#
_symmetry.space_group_name_H-M   'P 1'
#
loop_
_entity.id
_entity.type
_entity.pdbx_description
1 polymer ?
#
loop_
_entity_poly.entity_id
_entity_poly.type
_entity_poly.pdbx_seq_one_letter_code
_entity_poly.pdbx_strand_id
1 'polypeptide(L)' 'MRTVSIQSVYLYGQLAAMKHICEIVKKRSLWVGEDAAQAHDAIRKGKQVGTFGRMGIFSLCPTKNTD' A
#
# COMPACT_ATOMS: atom_id res chain seq x y z
N MET A 1 -14.94 18.84 -2.90
CA MET A 1 -14.37 17.49 -3.14
C MET A 1 -14.79 16.60 -1.98
N ARG A 2 -15.31 15.37 -2.21
CA ARG A 2 -15.80 14.46 -1.15
C ARG A 2 -14.80 13.35 -0.78
N THR A 3 -13.75 13.17 -1.56
CA THR A 3 -12.72 12.15 -1.34
C THR A 3 -12.02 12.36 -0.01
N VAL A 4 -11.83 11.30 0.77
CA VAL A 4 -11.15 11.31 2.07
C VAL A 4 -9.86 10.49 2.06
N SER A 5 -9.77 9.47 1.20
CA SER A 5 -8.63 8.58 1.13
C SER A 5 -8.42 7.98 -0.25
N ILE A 6 -7.23 7.40 -0.43
CA ILE A 6 -6.86 6.53 -1.55
C ILE A 6 -6.48 5.15 -0.97
N GLN A 7 -6.95 4.08 -1.60
CA GLN A 7 -6.52 2.72 -1.29
C GLN A 7 -5.61 2.22 -2.42
N SER A 8 -4.36 1.92 -2.11
CA SER A 8 -3.40 1.36 -3.08
C SER A 8 -3.43 -0.16 -3.02
N VAL A 9 -3.57 -0.85 -4.16
CA VAL A 9 -3.57 -2.32 -4.23
C VAL A 9 -2.28 -2.83 -4.87
N TYR A 10 -1.59 -3.76 -4.21
CA TYR A 10 -0.36 -4.40 -4.72
C TYR A 10 -0.68 -5.70 -5.43
N LEU A 11 -1.16 -5.55 -6.66
CA LEU A 11 -1.57 -6.68 -7.48
C LEU A 11 -0.35 -7.52 -7.87
N TYR A 12 -0.41 -8.83 -7.60
CA TYR A 12 0.68 -9.77 -7.89
C TYR A 12 2.05 -9.36 -7.30
N GLY A 13 2.04 -8.74 -6.11
CA GLY A 13 3.26 -8.26 -5.46
C GLY A 13 3.88 -7.02 -6.10
N GLN A 14 3.23 -6.43 -7.12
CA GLN A 14 3.71 -5.21 -7.77
C GLN A 14 3.23 -3.97 -7.01
N LEU A 15 4.18 -3.23 -6.44
CA LEU A 15 3.85 -2.07 -5.63
C LEU A 15 3.52 -0.85 -6.50
N ALA A 16 2.37 -0.23 -6.25
CA ALA A 16 1.99 1.07 -6.85
C ALA A 16 3.02 2.16 -6.53
N ALA A 17 3.09 3.28 -7.26
CA ALA A 17 4.11 4.33 -7.07
C ALA A 17 3.94 5.14 -5.74
N MET A 18 4.19 4.50 -4.59
CA MET A 18 3.81 5.00 -3.26
C MET A 18 4.43 6.34 -2.91
N LYS A 19 5.68 6.62 -3.33
CA LYS A 19 6.27 7.95 -3.11
C LYS A 19 5.39 9.06 -3.70
N HIS A 20 4.99 8.89 -4.95
CA HIS A 20 4.17 9.87 -5.66
C HIS A 20 2.75 9.93 -5.08
N ILE A 21 2.15 8.78 -4.74
CA ILE A 21 0.83 8.72 -4.11
C ILE A 21 0.85 9.46 -2.76
N CYS A 22 1.85 9.21 -1.91
CA CYS A 22 2.03 9.87 -0.62
C CYS A 22 2.19 11.40 -0.78
N GLU A 23 2.90 11.87 -1.81
CA GLU A 23 3.01 13.29 -2.12
C GLU A 23 1.66 13.92 -2.51
N ILE A 24 0.84 13.22 -3.29
CA ILE A 24 -0.50 13.68 -3.70
C ILE A 24 -1.43 13.77 -2.49
N VAL A 25 -1.51 12.72 -1.67
CA VAL A 25 -2.42 12.72 -0.51
C VAL A 25 -2.02 13.76 0.52
N LYS A 26 -0.72 14.00 0.74
CA LYS A 26 -0.23 15.06 1.63
C LYS A 26 -0.65 16.45 1.16
N LYS A 27 -0.54 16.74 -0.14
CA LYS A 27 -0.97 18.03 -0.72
C LYS A 27 -2.48 18.27 -0.60
N ARG A 28 -3.27 17.20 -0.55
CA ARG A 28 -4.74 17.25 -0.55
C ARG A 28 -5.36 16.96 0.82
N SER A 29 -4.55 16.80 1.86
CA SER A 29 -4.98 16.39 3.20
C SER A 29 -5.84 15.12 3.21
N LEU A 30 -5.52 14.16 2.33
CA LEU A 30 -6.15 12.85 2.25
C LEU A 30 -5.33 11.80 3.00
N TRP A 31 -5.95 10.65 3.27
CA TRP A 31 -5.23 9.46 3.74
C TRP A 31 -4.85 8.54 2.59
N VAL A 32 -3.85 7.70 2.81
CA VAL A 32 -3.57 6.54 1.94
C VAL A 32 -3.47 5.28 2.78
N GLY A 33 -4.15 4.23 2.36
CA GLY A 33 -3.98 2.87 2.85
C GLY A 33 -3.33 1.97 1.80
N GLU A 34 -2.79 0.86 2.25
CA GLU A 34 -2.17 -0.16 1.41
C GLU A 34 -2.91 -1.48 1.56
N ASP A 35 -3.37 -2.02 0.45
CA ASP A 35 -3.77 -3.42 0.32
C ASP A 35 -2.56 -4.20 -0.20
N ALA A 36 -1.88 -4.86 0.73
CA ALA A 36 -0.71 -5.69 0.53
C ALA A 36 -1.05 -7.19 0.67
N ALA A 37 -2.31 -7.58 0.45
CA ALA A 37 -2.78 -8.95 0.59
C ALA A 37 -2.04 -9.97 -0.29
N GLN A 38 -1.35 -9.54 -1.35
CA GLN A 38 -0.54 -10.39 -2.22
C GLN A 38 0.95 -9.98 -2.24
N ALA A 39 1.42 -9.27 -1.21
CA ALA A 39 2.74 -8.64 -1.24
C ALA A 39 3.49 -8.69 0.11
N HIS A 40 3.14 -9.57 1.05
CA HIS A 40 3.60 -9.55 2.45
C HIS A 40 5.10 -9.26 2.65
N ASP A 41 5.97 -9.90 1.86
CA ASP A 41 7.43 -9.80 1.99
C ASP A 41 8.08 -8.80 1.05
N ALA A 42 7.28 -8.06 0.29
CA ALA A 42 7.82 -7.11 -0.66
C ALA A 42 8.43 -5.89 0.07
N ILE A 43 9.66 -5.56 -0.32
CA ILE A 43 10.41 -4.41 0.18
C ILE A 43 10.70 -3.48 -0.97
N ARG A 44 10.52 -2.18 -0.77
CA ARG A 44 11.00 -1.18 -1.72
C ARG A 44 11.81 -0.09 -1.04
N LYS A 45 13.05 0.06 -1.50
CA LYS A 45 14.02 1.03 -0.98
C LYS A 45 14.20 0.91 0.54
N GLY A 46 14.33 -0.31 1.04
CA GLY A 46 14.50 -0.60 2.47
C GLY A 46 13.25 -0.43 3.32
N LYS A 47 12.08 -0.18 2.71
CA LYS A 47 10.81 -0.02 3.40
C LYS A 47 9.83 -1.12 2.99
N GLN A 48 9.30 -1.84 3.97
CA GLN A 48 8.35 -2.94 3.76
C GLN A 48 6.99 -2.40 3.32
N VAL A 49 6.26 -3.16 2.49
CA VAL A 49 4.85 -2.87 2.18
C VAL A 49 3.99 -2.79 3.43
N GLY A 50 2.87 -2.09 3.34
CA GLY A 50 1.96 -1.83 4.47
C GLY A 50 2.44 -0.74 5.42
N THR A 51 3.60 -0.11 5.16
CA THR A 51 4.20 0.92 6.03
C THR A 51 4.35 2.30 5.37
N PHE A 52 4.02 2.44 4.09
CA PHE A 52 4.09 3.70 3.34
C PHE A 52 2.96 4.67 3.68
N GLY A 53 1.77 4.14 3.95
CA GLY A 53 0.55 4.89 4.26
C GLY A 53 0.20 4.95 5.74
N ARG A 54 -1.08 5.22 6.01
CA ARG A 54 -1.66 5.26 7.36
C ARG A 54 -1.99 3.87 7.89
N MET A 55 -2.25 2.91 7.01
CA MET A 55 -2.55 1.52 7.37
C MET A 55 -2.12 0.58 6.24
N GLY A 56 -1.75 -0.65 6.61
CA GLY A 56 -1.54 -1.77 5.71
C GLY A 56 -2.53 -2.90 6.00
N ILE A 57 -3.03 -3.54 4.95
CA ILE A 57 -3.96 -4.67 5.00
C ILE A 57 -3.27 -5.86 4.36
N PHE A 58 -3.35 -6.99 5.04
CA PHE A 58 -2.70 -8.23 4.69
C PHE A 58 -3.72 -9.37 4.72
N SER A 59 -3.44 -10.46 4.02
CA SER A 59 -4.32 -11.63 4.02
C SER A 59 -3.53 -12.92 4.09
N LEU A 60 -3.72 -13.67 5.18
CA LEU A 60 -2.98 -14.89 5.52
C LEU A 60 -3.60 -16.15 4.90
N CYS A 61 -4.14 -16.04 3.69
CA CYS A 61 -4.67 -17.21 3.00
C CYS A 61 -3.51 -17.98 2.35
N PRO A 62 -3.47 -19.33 2.38
CA PRO A 62 -2.31 -20.12 1.96
C PRO A 62 -1.85 -19.92 0.51
N THR A 63 -2.69 -19.36 -0.36
CA THR A 63 -2.40 -19.12 -1.77
C THR A 63 -1.83 -17.71 -2.06
N LYS A 64 -1.52 -16.93 -1.03
CA LYS A 64 -0.97 -15.57 -1.15
C LYS A 64 0.54 -15.61 -0.92
N ASN A 65 1.29 -14.71 -1.56
CA ASN A 65 2.75 -14.63 -1.44
C ASN A 65 3.12 -14.37 0.04
N THR A 66 3.44 -15.45 0.75
CA THR A 66 3.83 -15.51 2.16
C THR A 66 5.12 -16.31 2.35
N ASP A 67 5.84 -16.56 1.24
CA ASP A 67 7.11 -17.28 1.19
C ASP A 67 8.28 -16.31 0.97
#